data_AF-W9KN66-F1
#
_entry.id   AF-W9KN66-F1
#
_cell.length_a   1.000
_cell.length_b   1.000
_cell.length_c   1.000
_cell.angle_alpha   90.00
_cell.angle_beta   90.00
_cell.angle_gamma   90.00
#
_symmetry.space_group_name_H-M   'P 1'
#
loop_
_entity.id
_entity.type
_entity.pdbx_description
1 polymer ?
#
loop_
_entity_poly.entity_id
_entity_poly.type
_entity_poly.pdbx_seq_one_letter_code
_entity_poly.pdbx_strand_id
1 'polypeptide(L)'
;MITPSYRNFVEYRARANPCVSRLSNYLQHECVGESKVTYLDYTNQSLEPRRIDVPEDEISQLLNMSPSVSTRFVFVENISPGLMILLGEKLDIDPLFFADYIHAAFANLEKTSPPPSLATLPSSIATRDHIHLHCQKVIALEGTDDELKKAPYDLKTRSNVPRHVRRLVTLPGRRLALVQTCCSFIIKSIGDMNICLFLVDPPATSVVHSLGTDHTSMYQASISHGSFEDFRAPEPYSTFKRSPSGDTWNKASMMESIIHYLQACPPPGLDLTSPSVLSIGYYPIYITLSEWNIYNFLISRCSKHYQYSDQLKAGRLHDEVLLDLQLWKRRNRNSHRKLNILRDVISSHILPSDDAAVWNTVLNDVNYLRDQLHDYSQSLEQMVMVATSLIQLLDSRRSILEAINTKRLTFLALVFLPFAWVLSLFSMSDGYSPGHDLFWVYFATALPVLAVVLLLSALPYGKIAIATKSYKARVRNHGMRVLGEPV
;
A
#
# COMPACT_ATOMS: atom_id res chain seq x y z
N MET A 1 -12.91 12.23 45.91
CA MET A 1 -11.83 11.81 44.99
C MET A 1 -12.45 11.67 43.61
N ILE A 2 -11.93 12.39 42.61
CA ILE A 2 -12.40 12.29 41.22
C ILE A 2 -11.88 10.95 40.69
N THR A 3 -12.78 10.01 40.35
CA THR A 3 -12.40 8.76 39.71
C THR A 3 -11.73 9.08 38.37
N PRO A 4 -10.49 8.60 38.12
CA PRO A 4 -9.79 8.89 36.88
C PRO A 4 -10.55 8.23 35.72
N SER A 5 -10.86 9.00 34.68
CA SER A 5 -11.53 8.49 33.47
C SER A 5 -10.59 7.60 32.66
N TYR A 6 -11.15 6.75 31.79
CA TYR A 6 -10.36 5.94 30.86
C TYR A 6 -9.44 6.79 29.96
N ARG A 7 -9.85 8.02 29.61
CA ARG A 7 -9.00 8.98 28.89
C ARG A 7 -7.70 9.28 29.65
N ASN A 8 -7.79 9.53 30.96
CA ASN A 8 -6.60 9.79 31.79
C ASN A 8 -5.68 8.55 31.84
N PHE A 9 -6.26 7.36 31.83
CA PHE A 9 -5.51 6.10 31.77
C PHE A 9 -4.77 5.93 30.42
N VAL A 10 -5.42 6.26 29.31
CA VAL A 10 -4.80 6.26 27.97
C VAL A 10 -3.61 7.24 27.92
N GLU A 11 -3.77 8.45 28.46
CA GLU A 11 -2.69 9.45 28.52
C GLU A 11 -1.52 8.97 29.40
N TYR A 12 -1.81 8.34 30.53
CA TYR A 12 -0.78 7.72 31.37
C TYR A 12 -0.02 6.63 30.62
N ARG A 13 -0.74 5.73 29.94
CA ARG A 13 -0.14 4.64 29.13
C ARG A 13 0.66 5.17 27.94
N ALA A 14 0.23 6.26 27.31
CA ALA A 14 0.94 6.89 26.20
C ALA A 14 2.32 7.44 26.59
N ARG A 15 2.54 7.82 27.86
CA ARG A 15 3.85 8.25 28.36
C ARG A 15 4.85 7.09 28.45
N ALA A 16 4.37 5.90 28.83
CA ALA A 16 5.20 4.70 28.97
C ALA A 16 5.35 3.91 27.66
N ASN A 17 4.31 3.91 26.81
CA ASN A 17 4.28 3.19 25.55
C ASN A 17 3.98 4.16 24.39
N PRO A 18 5.00 4.55 23.60
CA PRO A 18 4.85 5.48 22.50
C PRO A 18 3.82 5.05 21.45
N CYS A 19 3.49 3.77 21.32
CA CYS A 19 2.50 3.27 20.35
C CYS A 19 1.07 3.75 20.67
N VAL A 20 0.78 4.06 21.94
CA VAL A 20 -0.54 4.48 22.43
C VAL A 20 -0.77 5.98 22.24
N SER A 21 0.27 6.78 21.94
CA SER A 21 0.15 8.24 21.77
C SER A 21 -0.84 8.64 20.67
N ARG A 22 -0.93 7.83 19.60
CA ARG A 22 -1.91 8.02 18.53
C ARG A 22 -3.35 7.91 19.01
N LEU A 23 -3.64 6.95 19.90
CA LEU A 23 -4.95 6.78 20.48
C LEU A 23 -5.31 8.01 21.33
N SER A 24 -4.38 8.49 22.15
CA SER A 24 -4.60 9.68 22.98
C SER A 24 -5.02 10.90 22.14
N ASN A 25 -4.34 11.14 21.02
CA ASN A 25 -4.70 12.21 20.09
C ASN A 25 -6.04 11.93 19.38
N TYR A 26 -6.27 10.69 18.94
CA TYR A 26 -7.50 10.30 18.25
C TYR A 26 -8.74 10.50 19.12
N LEU A 27 -8.65 10.21 20.43
CA LEU A 27 -9.76 10.40 21.37
C LEU A 27 -10.20 11.86 21.53
N GLN A 28 -9.46 12.83 21.01
CA GLN A 28 -9.81 14.26 21.02
C GLN A 28 -10.57 14.71 19.76
N HIS A 29 -10.63 13.87 18.72
CA HIS A 29 -11.28 14.23 17.45
C HIS A 29 -12.80 14.06 17.53
N GLU A 30 -13.51 14.85 16.73
CA GLU A 30 -14.97 14.73 16.55
C GLU A 30 -15.33 13.52 15.68
N CYS A 31 -16.50 12.94 15.94
CA CYS A 31 -17.06 11.85 15.16
C CYS A 31 -17.46 12.35 13.75
N VAL A 32 -17.20 11.52 12.73
CA VAL A 32 -17.55 11.83 11.34
C VAL A 32 -18.86 11.15 10.91
N GLY A 33 -19.25 10.08 11.59
CA GLY A 33 -20.52 9.39 11.36
C GLY A 33 -20.97 8.57 12.58
N GLU A 34 -22.20 8.07 12.52
CA GLU A 34 -22.81 7.26 13.58
C GLU A 34 -22.12 5.89 13.70
N SER A 35 -22.01 5.39 14.93
CA SER A 35 -21.61 4.01 15.19
C SER A 35 -22.84 3.11 15.20
N LYS A 36 -22.73 1.90 14.65
CA LYS A 36 -23.80 0.91 14.74
C LYS A 36 -23.40 -0.19 15.71
N VAL A 37 -24.25 -0.47 16.70
CA VAL A 37 -24.00 -1.49 17.72
C VAL A 37 -25.09 -2.54 17.73
N THR A 38 -24.66 -3.81 17.72
CA THR A 38 -25.56 -4.97 17.70
C THR A 38 -25.09 -6.00 18.71
N TYR A 39 -26.02 -6.47 19.55
CA TYR A 39 -25.80 -7.56 20.48
C TYR A 39 -26.36 -8.87 19.91
N LEU A 40 -25.65 -9.95 20.20
CA LEU A 40 -26.03 -11.33 19.91
C LEU A 40 -25.93 -12.12 21.22
N ASP A 41 -27.08 -12.36 21.84
CA ASP A 41 -27.18 -13.00 23.15
C ASP A 41 -27.39 -14.51 22.99
N TYR A 42 -26.45 -15.30 23.49
CA TYR A 42 -26.58 -16.76 23.59
C TYR A 42 -27.08 -17.14 24.97
N THR A 43 -28.16 -17.92 24.99
CA THR A 43 -28.73 -18.43 26.23
C THR A 43 -28.22 -19.83 26.51
N ASN A 44 -28.17 -20.23 27.79
CA ASN A 44 -27.81 -21.60 28.16
C ASN A 44 -28.75 -22.69 27.61
N GLN A 45 -29.93 -22.29 27.10
CA GLN A 45 -30.98 -23.19 26.65
C GLN A 45 -31.10 -23.29 25.13
N SER A 46 -30.53 -22.34 24.38
CA SER A 46 -30.62 -22.29 22.92
C SER A 46 -29.31 -21.86 22.29
N LEU A 47 -28.89 -22.62 21.28
CA LEU A 47 -27.78 -22.30 20.39
C LEU A 47 -28.17 -21.27 19.31
N GLU A 48 -29.46 -20.94 19.19
CA GLU A 48 -29.93 -19.86 18.32
C GLU A 48 -29.84 -18.53 19.08
N PRO A 49 -28.99 -17.60 18.64
CA PRO A 49 -28.75 -16.37 19.38
C PRO A 49 -29.76 -15.29 19.00
N ARG A 50 -30.13 -14.46 19.99
CA ARG A 50 -31.06 -13.35 19.78
C ARG A 50 -30.30 -12.10 19.36
N ARG A 51 -30.62 -11.57 18.17
CA ARG A 51 -30.11 -10.28 17.69
C ARG A 51 -30.88 -9.12 18.33
N ILE A 52 -30.15 -8.13 18.83
CA ILE A 52 -30.68 -6.89 19.39
C ILE A 52 -29.83 -5.74 18.84
N ASP A 53 -30.41 -4.88 18.00
CA ASP A 53 -29.73 -3.65 17.56
C ASP A 53 -29.93 -2.56 18.63
N VAL A 54 -28.84 -1.92 19.05
CA VAL A 54 -28.83 -1.01 20.20
C VAL A 54 -28.29 0.36 19.76
N PRO A 55 -28.99 1.46 20.07
CA PRO A 55 -28.49 2.80 19.79
C PRO A 55 -27.26 3.12 20.64
N GLU A 56 -26.39 4.01 20.14
CA GLU A 56 -25.10 4.35 20.78
C GLU A 56 -25.26 4.77 22.26
N ASP A 57 -26.33 5.49 22.58
CA ASP A 57 -26.60 6.05 23.91
C ASP A 57 -26.98 4.98 24.97
N GLU A 58 -27.49 3.82 24.53
CA GLU A 58 -27.98 2.76 25.40
C GLU A 58 -26.90 1.72 25.76
N ILE A 59 -25.69 1.85 25.23
CA ILE A 59 -24.55 0.95 25.51
C ILE A 59 -24.12 1.02 26.98
N SER A 60 -24.51 2.06 27.70
CA SER A 60 -24.38 2.13 29.16
C SER A 60 -25.03 0.94 29.90
N GLN A 61 -26.01 0.28 29.26
CA GLN A 61 -26.68 -0.94 29.75
C GLN A 61 -25.99 -2.25 29.30
N LEU A 62 -24.77 -2.20 28.76
CA LEU A 62 -24.04 -3.37 28.26
C LEU A 62 -23.96 -4.53 29.27
N LEU A 63 -23.85 -4.19 30.57
CA LEU A 63 -23.77 -5.16 31.67
C LEU A 63 -25.14 -5.60 32.20
N ASN A 64 -26.23 -4.95 31.79
CA ASN A 64 -27.59 -5.30 32.21
C ASN A 64 -28.09 -6.44 31.31
N MET A 65 -27.89 -7.67 31.77
CA MET A 65 -28.32 -8.90 31.09
C MET A 65 -29.39 -9.62 31.87
N SER A 66 -30.26 -10.34 31.15
CA SER A 66 -31.12 -11.34 31.78
C SER A 66 -30.26 -12.50 32.30
N PRO A 67 -30.62 -13.11 33.44
CA PRO A 67 -29.81 -14.14 34.10
C PRO A 67 -29.64 -15.44 33.29
N SER A 68 -30.33 -15.59 32.16
CA SER A 68 -30.26 -16.76 31.26
C SER A 68 -29.15 -16.68 30.21
N VAL A 69 -28.47 -15.54 30.05
CA VAL A 69 -27.47 -15.31 29.01
C VAL A 69 -26.07 -15.57 29.58
N SER A 70 -25.35 -16.53 29.00
CA SER A 70 -23.97 -16.88 29.40
C SER A 70 -22.92 -16.13 28.60
N THR A 71 -23.13 -16.00 27.30
CA THR A 71 -22.21 -15.31 26.40
C THR A 71 -22.94 -14.28 25.55
N ARG A 72 -22.44 -13.04 25.55
CA ARG A 72 -22.93 -11.94 24.70
C ARG A 72 -21.85 -11.56 23.68
N PHE A 73 -22.21 -11.59 22.42
CA PHE A 73 -21.40 -11.06 21.33
C PHE A 73 -21.80 -9.62 21.07
N VAL A 74 -20.83 -8.71 21.08
CA VAL A 74 -21.03 -7.28 20.91
C VAL A 74 -20.33 -6.84 19.65
N PHE A 75 -21.08 -6.42 18.65
CA PHE A 75 -20.53 -5.90 17.41
C PHE A 75 -20.64 -4.38 17.40
N VAL A 76 -19.53 -3.70 17.10
CA VAL A 76 -19.46 -2.26 16.96
C VAL A 76 -18.88 -1.94 15.59
N GLU A 77 -19.73 -1.47 14.67
CA GLU A 77 -19.32 -0.97 13.36
C GLU A 77 -19.09 0.54 13.42
N ASN A 78 -17.98 1.01 12.82
CA ASN A 78 -17.62 2.43 12.77
C ASN A 78 -17.47 3.11 14.15
N ILE A 79 -16.80 2.45 15.10
CA ILE A 79 -16.63 2.91 16.48
C ILE A 79 -16.21 4.39 16.64
N SER A 80 -16.96 5.13 17.46
CA SER A 80 -16.67 6.52 17.85
C SER A 80 -15.61 6.62 18.99
N PRO A 81 -14.90 7.76 19.10
CA PRO A 81 -14.05 8.05 20.26
C PRO A 81 -14.77 7.93 21.62
N GLY A 82 -16.05 8.33 21.69
CA GLY A 82 -16.87 8.23 22.89
C GLY A 82 -17.09 6.78 23.30
N LEU A 83 -17.41 5.91 22.34
CA LEU A 83 -17.58 4.48 22.59
C LEU A 83 -16.30 3.78 23.01
N MET A 84 -15.14 4.17 22.48
CA MET A 84 -13.86 3.61 22.93
C MET A 84 -13.63 3.87 24.42
N ILE A 85 -13.96 5.07 24.89
CA ILE A 85 -13.84 5.45 26.31
C ILE A 85 -14.81 4.62 27.14
N LEU A 86 -16.09 4.54 26.72
CA LEU A 86 -17.12 3.81 27.44
C LEU A 86 -16.82 2.31 27.55
N LEU A 87 -16.47 1.66 26.43
CA LEU A 87 -16.12 0.24 26.38
C LEU A 87 -14.84 -0.04 27.16
N GLY A 88 -13.84 0.83 27.02
CA GLY A 88 -12.59 0.73 27.76
C GLY A 88 -12.78 0.75 29.27
N GLU A 89 -13.65 1.64 29.76
CA GLU A 89 -13.98 1.77 31.19
C GLU A 89 -14.82 0.60 31.70
N LYS A 90 -15.83 0.16 30.93
CA LYS A 90 -16.76 -0.90 31.36
C LYS A 90 -16.17 -2.31 31.30
N LEU A 91 -15.28 -2.58 30.34
CA LEU A 91 -14.73 -3.90 30.06
C LEU A 91 -13.26 -4.05 30.45
N ASP A 92 -12.65 -3.03 31.06
CA ASP A 92 -11.23 -2.98 31.45
C ASP A 92 -10.28 -3.38 30.30
N ILE A 93 -10.45 -2.71 29.16
CA ILE A 93 -9.69 -3.01 27.93
C ILE A 93 -8.35 -2.27 27.96
N ASP A 94 -7.22 -2.96 27.69
CA ASP A 94 -5.92 -2.29 27.52
C ASP A 94 -5.99 -1.32 26.31
N PRO A 95 -5.61 -0.04 26.47
CA PRO A 95 -5.50 0.93 25.39
C PRO A 95 -4.75 0.44 24.14
N LEU A 96 -3.85 -0.54 24.29
CA LEU A 96 -3.13 -1.15 23.16
C LEU A 96 -4.08 -1.77 22.11
N PHE A 97 -5.20 -2.34 22.53
CA PHE A 97 -6.22 -2.93 21.64
C PHE A 97 -6.81 -1.86 20.70
N PHE A 98 -7.27 -0.74 21.25
CA PHE A 98 -7.80 0.36 20.44
C PHE A 98 -6.71 1.03 19.59
N ALA A 99 -5.49 1.13 20.11
CA ALA A 99 -4.36 1.72 19.38
C ALA A 99 -3.97 0.92 18.12
N ASP A 100 -4.02 -0.41 18.17
CA ASP A 100 -3.79 -1.26 16.99
C ASP A 100 -4.99 -1.20 16.03
N TYR A 101 -6.22 -1.14 16.55
CA TYR A 101 -7.43 -1.01 15.74
C TYR A 101 -7.48 0.29 14.92
N ILE A 102 -7.22 1.45 15.53
CA ILE A 102 -7.30 2.78 14.87
C ILE A 102 -6.28 2.92 13.73
N HIS A 103 -5.27 2.05 13.69
CA HIS A 103 -4.13 2.27 12.83
C HIS A 103 -4.48 2.42 11.33
N ALA A 104 -4.18 3.60 10.79
CA ALA A 104 -4.13 3.90 9.37
C ALA A 104 -2.67 4.17 8.95
N ALA A 105 -2.19 3.42 7.95
CA ALA A 105 -0.84 3.37 7.37
C ALA A 105 0.29 4.17 8.06
N PHE A 106 1.30 3.43 8.51
CA PHE A 106 2.56 4.00 8.97
C PHE A 106 3.48 4.36 7.79
N ALA A 107 3.65 5.65 7.50
CA ALA A 107 4.54 6.12 6.45
C ALA A 107 5.86 6.74 6.96
N ASN A 108 5.83 7.46 8.10
CA ASN A 108 6.95 8.28 8.56
C ASN A 108 7.35 7.95 10.00
N LEU A 109 8.41 7.14 10.15
CA LEU A 109 9.01 6.80 11.45
C LEU A 109 9.57 8.02 12.18
N GLU A 110 10.04 9.01 11.43
CA GLU A 110 10.65 10.23 11.98
C GLU A 110 9.65 11.16 12.68
N LYS A 111 8.38 11.10 12.28
CA LYS A 111 7.35 12.03 12.77
C LYS A 111 6.39 11.40 13.77
N THR A 112 6.28 10.08 13.78
CA THR A 112 5.26 9.37 14.56
C THR A 112 5.76 8.04 15.07
N SER A 113 5.33 7.66 16.27
CA SER A 113 5.61 6.33 16.83
C SER A 113 5.09 5.21 15.93
N PRO A 114 5.81 4.08 15.79
CA PRO A 114 5.29 2.93 15.07
C PRO A 114 4.00 2.39 15.69
N PRO A 115 3.10 1.80 14.89
CA PRO A 115 1.92 1.12 15.40
C PRO A 115 2.29 -0.13 16.21
N PRO A 116 1.39 -0.61 17.09
CA PRO A 116 1.65 -1.80 17.92
C PRO A 116 2.06 -3.03 17.11
N SER A 117 1.40 -3.30 15.97
CA SER A 117 1.74 -4.39 15.05
C SER A 117 3.14 -4.31 14.40
N LEU A 118 3.77 -3.12 14.37
CA LEU A 118 5.15 -2.95 13.92
C LEU A 118 6.16 -2.88 15.06
N ALA A 119 5.77 -2.30 16.20
CA ALA A 119 6.62 -2.09 17.36
C ALA A 119 6.75 -3.33 18.25
N THR A 120 5.76 -4.22 18.23
CA THR A 120 5.73 -5.43 19.05
C THR A 120 6.31 -6.61 18.28
N LEU A 121 7.07 -7.45 18.99
CA LEU A 121 7.61 -8.69 18.40
C LEU A 121 6.48 -9.68 18.05
N PRO A 122 6.62 -10.45 16.95
CA PRO A 122 5.60 -11.41 16.53
C PRO A 122 5.21 -12.42 17.61
N SER A 123 6.17 -12.91 18.41
CA SER A 123 5.91 -13.84 19.51
C SER A 123 4.97 -13.24 20.57
N SER A 124 5.15 -11.95 20.89
CA SER A 124 4.28 -11.25 21.85
C SER A 124 2.92 -10.91 21.26
N ILE A 125 2.83 -10.69 19.94
CA ILE A 125 1.54 -10.51 19.24
C ILE A 125 0.76 -11.83 19.24
N ALA A 126 1.43 -12.96 19.00
CA ALA A 126 0.83 -14.28 18.93
C ALA A 126 0.24 -14.76 20.26
N THR A 127 0.67 -14.22 21.40
CA THR A 127 0.19 -14.63 22.74
C THR A 127 -0.85 -13.67 23.34
N ARG A 128 -1.37 -12.71 22.56
CA ARG A 128 -2.34 -11.72 23.07
C ARG A 128 -3.72 -12.35 23.27
N ASP A 129 -4.51 -11.75 24.15
CA ASP A 129 -5.91 -12.12 24.40
C ASP A 129 -6.88 -11.60 23.32
N HIS A 130 -6.36 -11.02 22.25
CA HIS A 130 -7.12 -10.38 21.19
C HIS A 130 -6.44 -10.55 19.83
N ILE A 131 -7.24 -10.48 18.77
CA ILE A 131 -6.77 -10.62 17.38
C ILE A 131 -7.19 -9.40 16.57
N HIS A 132 -6.25 -8.87 15.79
CA HIS A 132 -6.49 -7.82 14.80
C HIS A 132 -6.33 -8.39 13.39
N LEU A 133 -7.44 -8.55 12.69
CA LEU A 133 -7.48 -9.00 11.30
C LEU A 133 -7.40 -7.80 10.37
N HIS A 134 -6.21 -7.53 9.85
CA HIS A 134 -6.02 -6.53 8.81
C HIS A 134 -6.09 -7.17 7.42
N CYS A 135 -7.05 -6.75 6.60
CA CYS A 135 -7.19 -7.22 5.22
C CYS A 135 -7.10 -6.08 4.20
N GLN A 136 -6.93 -6.45 2.94
CA GLN A 136 -7.02 -5.54 1.79
C GLN A 136 -8.21 -5.97 0.96
N LYS A 137 -9.26 -5.16 0.95
CA LYS A 137 -10.47 -5.42 0.19
C LYS A 137 -10.41 -4.71 -1.16
N VAL A 138 -10.87 -5.39 -2.20
CA VAL A 138 -10.92 -4.87 -3.56
C VAL A 138 -12.26 -4.15 -3.76
N ILE A 139 -12.20 -2.89 -4.15
CA ILE A 139 -13.38 -2.06 -4.45
C ILE A 139 -13.26 -1.49 -5.87
N ALA A 140 -14.41 -1.16 -6.48
CA ALA A 140 -14.48 -0.39 -7.70
C ALA A 140 -14.78 1.07 -7.37
N LEU A 141 -14.08 1.99 -8.02
CA LEU A 141 -14.37 3.43 -7.96
C LEU A 141 -15.22 3.82 -9.17
N GLU A 142 -16.26 4.61 -8.92
CA GLU A 142 -17.10 5.23 -9.95
C GLU A 142 -16.46 6.54 -10.46
N GLY A 143 -16.85 6.99 -11.66
CA GLY A 143 -16.29 8.19 -12.32
C GLY A 143 -15.44 7.87 -13.55
N THR A 144 -15.13 8.87 -14.38
CA THR A 144 -14.42 8.67 -15.66
C THR A 144 -12.91 8.41 -15.47
N ASP A 145 -12.25 7.82 -16.48
CA ASP A 145 -10.82 7.52 -16.40
C ASP A 145 -9.98 8.81 -16.24
N ASP A 146 -10.42 9.92 -16.83
CA ASP A 146 -9.73 11.21 -16.73
C ASP A 146 -9.91 11.85 -15.34
N GLU A 147 -11.07 11.66 -14.71
CA GLU A 147 -11.29 12.07 -13.30
C GLU A 147 -10.40 11.27 -12.34
N LEU A 148 -10.32 9.95 -12.54
CA LEU A 148 -9.54 9.07 -11.66
C LEU A 148 -8.03 9.17 -11.88
N LYS A 149 -7.57 9.55 -13.08
CA LYS A 149 -6.16 9.88 -13.31
C LYS A 149 -5.73 11.12 -12.54
N LYS A 150 -6.62 12.11 -12.42
CA LYS A 150 -6.40 13.32 -11.60
C LYS A 150 -6.56 13.03 -10.11
N ALA A 151 -7.25 11.94 -9.75
CA ALA A 151 -7.41 11.55 -8.36
C ALA A 151 -6.05 11.15 -7.75
N PRO A 152 -5.77 11.60 -6.51
CA PRO A 152 -4.55 11.26 -5.80
C PRO A 152 -4.44 9.75 -5.57
N TYR A 153 -3.21 9.25 -5.52
CA TYR A 153 -2.93 7.83 -5.30
C TYR A 153 -3.45 7.31 -3.95
N ASP A 154 -3.39 8.17 -2.92
CA ASP A 154 -3.82 7.88 -1.57
C ASP A 154 -5.12 8.61 -1.27
N LEU A 155 -6.18 7.85 -1.08
CA LEU A 155 -7.49 8.32 -0.65
C LEU A 155 -7.82 7.72 0.72
N LYS A 156 -8.90 8.18 1.34
CA LYS A 156 -9.37 7.73 2.66
C LYS A 156 -10.85 7.38 2.65
N THR A 157 -11.24 6.40 3.46
CA THR A 157 -12.65 6.13 3.75
C THR A 157 -13.25 7.26 4.58
N ARG A 158 -14.53 7.55 4.37
CA ARG A 158 -15.31 8.46 5.21
C ARG A 158 -15.90 7.70 6.40
N SER A 159 -15.06 7.42 7.38
CA SER A 159 -15.42 6.69 8.61
C SER A 159 -14.75 7.34 9.82
N ASN A 160 -15.23 7.03 11.03
CA ASN A 160 -14.66 7.53 12.28
C ASN A 160 -13.17 7.19 12.38
N VAL A 161 -12.82 5.94 12.06
CA VAL A 161 -11.43 5.52 11.81
C VAL A 161 -11.17 5.55 10.30
N PRO A 162 -10.48 6.58 9.76
CA PRO A 162 -10.26 6.70 8.33
C PRO A 162 -9.21 5.68 7.85
N ARG A 163 -9.56 4.88 6.86
CA ARG A 163 -8.68 3.86 6.26
C ARG A 163 -8.16 4.29 4.91
N HIS A 164 -6.94 3.86 4.58
CA HIS A 164 -6.35 4.17 3.28
C HIS A 164 -7.01 3.38 2.16
N VAL A 165 -7.34 4.09 1.09
CA VAL A 165 -7.83 3.57 -0.17
C VAL A 165 -6.78 3.90 -1.24
N ARG A 166 -6.11 2.87 -1.75
CA ARG A 166 -5.05 3.01 -2.75
C ARG A 166 -5.63 2.76 -4.13
N ARG A 167 -5.61 3.79 -4.98
CA ARG A 167 -5.97 3.66 -6.38
C ARG A 167 -5.01 2.71 -7.08
N LEU A 168 -5.53 1.84 -7.94
CA LEU A 168 -4.72 1.00 -8.82
C LEU A 168 -4.68 1.58 -10.24
N VAL A 169 -3.74 1.08 -11.05
CA VAL A 169 -3.75 1.32 -12.48
C VAL A 169 -5.05 0.79 -13.06
N THR A 170 -5.68 1.58 -13.95
CA THR A 170 -6.88 1.19 -14.64
C THR A 170 -6.58 -0.02 -15.52
N LEU A 171 -7.02 -1.19 -15.08
CA LEU A 171 -7.01 -2.39 -15.92
C LEU A 171 -8.11 -2.23 -16.97
N PRO A 172 -7.97 -2.83 -18.17
CA PRO A 172 -8.99 -2.77 -19.20
C PRO A 172 -10.36 -3.18 -18.63
N GLY A 173 -11.32 -2.24 -18.69
CA GLY A 173 -12.71 -2.44 -18.29
C GLY A 173 -13.03 -2.29 -16.80
N ARG A 174 -12.07 -2.02 -15.90
CA ARG A 174 -12.37 -1.81 -14.46
C ARG A 174 -11.45 -0.81 -13.75
N ARG A 175 -12.07 -0.03 -12.86
CA ARG A 175 -11.43 1.00 -12.03
C ARG A 175 -11.32 0.48 -10.60
N LEU A 176 -10.25 -0.24 -10.32
CA LEU A 176 -10.09 -0.91 -9.03
C LEU A 176 -9.29 -0.06 -8.06
N ALA A 177 -9.62 -0.16 -6.78
CA ALA A 177 -8.86 0.35 -5.68
C ALA A 177 -8.79 -0.68 -4.55
N LEU A 178 -7.81 -0.51 -3.66
CA LEU A 178 -7.62 -1.35 -2.50
C LEU A 178 -7.91 -0.54 -1.24
N VAL A 179 -8.92 -0.94 -0.50
CA VAL A 179 -9.19 -0.39 0.83
C VAL A 179 -8.55 -1.28 1.90
N GLN A 180 -7.86 -0.65 2.84
CA GLN A 180 -7.39 -1.34 4.04
C GLN A 180 -8.54 -1.42 5.03
N THR A 181 -8.85 -2.60 5.52
CA THR A 181 -9.90 -2.79 6.53
C THR A 181 -9.36 -3.59 7.71
N CYS A 182 -10.01 -3.42 8.85
CA CYS A 182 -9.69 -4.10 10.09
C CYS A 182 -10.96 -4.64 10.76
N CYS A 183 -10.87 -5.88 11.23
CA CYS A 183 -11.80 -6.47 12.18
C CYS A 183 -10.99 -6.92 13.39
N SER A 184 -11.41 -6.53 14.59
CA SER A 184 -10.68 -6.82 15.82
C SER A 184 -11.61 -7.39 16.87
N PHE A 185 -11.16 -8.39 17.59
CA PHE A 185 -11.99 -9.01 18.60
C PHE A 185 -11.21 -9.45 19.84
N ILE A 186 -11.90 -9.42 20.97
CA ILE A 186 -11.36 -9.69 22.30
C ILE A 186 -12.46 -10.32 23.17
N ILE A 187 -12.06 -11.19 24.10
CA ILE A 187 -12.95 -11.80 25.09
C ILE A 187 -12.68 -11.17 26.45
N LYS A 188 -13.75 -10.77 27.14
CA LYS A 188 -13.70 -10.28 28.52
C LYS A 188 -14.73 -11.02 29.37
N SER A 189 -14.27 -11.62 30.45
CA SER A 189 -15.13 -12.29 31.43
C SER A 189 -15.42 -11.34 32.59
N ILE A 190 -16.71 -11.13 32.89
CA ILE A 190 -17.19 -10.27 33.98
C ILE A 190 -18.09 -11.13 34.86
N GLY A 191 -17.58 -11.54 36.02
CA GLY A 191 -18.27 -12.54 36.85
C GLY A 191 -18.41 -13.86 36.08
N ASP A 192 -19.65 -14.36 36.00
CA ASP A 192 -19.98 -15.60 35.27
C ASP A 192 -20.30 -15.36 33.78
N MET A 193 -20.17 -14.12 33.30
CA MET A 193 -20.58 -13.72 31.96
C MET A 193 -19.38 -13.52 31.05
N ASN A 194 -19.45 -14.02 29.82
CA ASN A 194 -18.44 -13.77 28.80
C ASN A 194 -18.96 -12.75 27.78
N ILE A 195 -18.18 -11.69 27.55
CA ILE A 195 -18.45 -10.67 26.54
C ILE A 195 -17.41 -10.78 25.44
N CYS A 196 -17.86 -11.12 24.23
CA CYS A 196 -17.04 -11.20 23.03
C CYS A 196 -17.23 -9.91 22.24
N LEU A 197 -16.27 -8.98 22.33
CA LEU A 197 -16.34 -7.69 21.66
C LEU A 197 -15.70 -7.78 20.27
N PHE A 198 -16.39 -7.27 19.25
CA PHE A 198 -15.95 -7.15 17.87
C PHE A 198 -16.01 -5.70 17.42
N LEU A 199 -14.88 -5.16 16.96
CA LEU A 199 -14.78 -3.87 16.29
C LEU A 199 -14.62 -4.10 14.78
N VAL A 200 -15.49 -3.50 13.98
CA VAL A 200 -15.54 -3.71 12.53
C VAL A 200 -15.57 -2.37 11.79
N ASP A 201 -14.77 -2.27 10.74
CA ASP A 201 -14.84 -1.10 9.85
C ASP A 201 -16.14 -1.11 9.01
N PRO A 202 -16.76 0.06 8.76
CA PRO A 202 -17.93 0.14 7.90
C PRO A 202 -17.59 -0.17 6.43
N PRO A 203 -18.59 -0.58 5.62
CA PRO A 203 -18.38 -0.76 4.19
C PRO A 203 -17.92 0.54 3.52
N ALA A 204 -16.88 0.45 2.68
CA ALA A 204 -16.31 1.59 1.98
C ALA A 204 -17.19 2.00 0.77
N THR A 205 -18.26 2.73 1.04
CA THR A 205 -19.20 3.24 0.02
C THR A 205 -18.75 4.57 -0.60
N SER A 206 -18.03 5.38 0.16
CA SER A 206 -17.52 6.68 -0.30
C SER A 206 -16.08 6.90 0.14
N VAL A 207 -15.32 7.54 -0.75
CA VAL A 207 -13.88 7.71 -0.63
C VAL A 207 -13.52 9.18 -0.89
N VAL A 208 -12.66 9.76 -0.05
CA VAL A 208 -12.29 11.18 -0.06
C VAL A 208 -10.77 11.36 -0.03
N HIS A 209 -10.26 12.48 -0.53
CA HIS A 209 -8.81 12.75 -0.49
C HIS A 209 -8.28 13.04 0.92
N SER A 210 -8.98 13.89 1.68
CA SER A 210 -8.63 14.22 3.07
C SER A 210 -9.92 14.42 3.87
N LEU A 211 -9.86 14.19 5.18
CA LEU A 211 -10.95 14.52 6.09
C LEU A 211 -10.71 15.97 6.55
N GLY A 212 -11.64 16.90 6.28
CA GLY A 212 -11.63 18.24 6.88
C GLY A 212 -11.32 19.46 5.99
N THR A 213 -11.53 19.43 4.67
CA THR A 213 -11.46 20.65 3.83
C THR A 213 -12.67 20.76 2.91
N ASP A 214 -13.29 21.95 2.82
CA ASP A 214 -14.52 22.26 2.06
C ASP A 214 -14.48 21.96 0.55
N HIS A 215 -13.32 21.57 0.00
CA HIS A 215 -13.13 21.18 -1.40
C HIS A 215 -12.66 19.73 -1.56
N THR A 216 -13.25 18.79 -0.82
CA THR A 216 -12.95 17.36 -1.00
C THR A 216 -13.69 16.77 -2.20
N SER A 217 -12.94 16.41 -3.24
CA SER A 217 -13.42 15.50 -4.30
C SER A 217 -13.83 14.17 -3.67
N MET A 218 -15.11 13.84 -3.78
CA MET A 218 -15.69 12.59 -3.30
C MET A 218 -15.85 11.62 -4.47
N TYR A 219 -15.45 10.38 -4.25
CA TYR A 219 -15.58 9.28 -5.20
C TYR A 219 -16.50 8.22 -4.60
N GLN A 220 -17.52 7.83 -5.35
CA GLN A 220 -18.37 6.70 -4.97
C GLN A 220 -17.61 5.39 -5.19
N ALA A 221 -17.81 4.46 -4.27
CA ALA A 221 -17.16 3.17 -4.28
C ALA A 221 -18.20 2.06 -4.11
N SER A 222 -18.04 1.00 -4.89
CA SER A 222 -18.85 -0.20 -4.79
C SER A 222 -17.94 -1.42 -4.66
N ILE A 223 -18.47 -2.48 -4.05
CA ILE A 223 -17.74 -3.73 -3.96
C ILE A 223 -17.77 -4.39 -5.34
N SER A 224 -16.58 -4.57 -5.92
CA SER A 224 -16.44 -5.12 -7.24
C SER A 224 -16.60 -6.63 -7.18
N HIS A 225 -17.80 -7.14 -7.48
CA HIS A 225 -18.19 -8.57 -7.49
C HIS A 225 -18.44 -9.10 -6.08
N GLY A 226 -19.38 -10.05 -5.95
CA GLY A 226 -19.86 -10.59 -4.67
C GLY A 226 -18.71 -10.77 -3.66
N SER A 227 -18.89 -10.24 -2.45
CA SER A 227 -17.81 -10.06 -1.46
C SER A 227 -16.92 -11.27 -1.28
N PHE A 228 -17.53 -12.43 -1.11
CA PHE A 228 -16.91 -13.73 -0.93
C PHE A 228 -17.97 -14.81 -1.19
N GLU A 229 -17.49 -16.01 -1.53
CA GLU A 229 -18.33 -17.19 -1.70
C GLU A 229 -18.91 -17.65 -0.35
N ASP A 230 -20.15 -18.13 -0.34
CA ASP A 230 -20.76 -18.63 0.90
C ASP A 230 -19.97 -19.85 1.40
N PHE A 231 -19.56 -19.82 2.68
CA PHE A 231 -18.82 -20.92 3.31
C PHE A 231 -19.70 -22.12 3.63
N ARG A 232 -21.02 -21.95 3.67
CA ARG A 232 -21.96 -23.04 3.93
C ARG A 232 -22.03 -23.97 2.72
N ALA A 233 -22.28 -25.25 2.99
CA ALA A 233 -22.55 -26.21 1.94
C ALA A 233 -23.75 -25.70 1.10
N PRO A 234 -23.65 -25.71 -0.24
CA PRO A 234 -24.71 -25.22 -1.10
C PRO A 234 -25.98 -26.01 -0.83
N GLU A 235 -27.12 -25.31 -0.76
CA GLU A 235 -28.40 -25.96 -0.53
C GLU A 235 -28.70 -26.97 -1.66
N PRO A 236 -29.09 -28.21 -1.32
CA PRO A 236 -29.52 -29.16 -2.32
C PRO A 236 -30.71 -28.61 -3.12
N TYR A 237 -30.73 -28.90 -4.42
CA TYR A 237 -31.82 -28.48 -5.31
C TYR A 237 -33.22 -28.91 -4.81
N SER A 238 -33.30 -30.01 -4.08
CA SER A 238 -34.53 -30.49 -3.44
C SER A 238 -35.08 -29.53 -2.38
N THR A 239 -34.22 -28.87 -1.61
CA THR A 239 -34.59 -27.87 -0.60
C THR A 239 -35.01 -26.58 -1.28
N PHE A 240 -34.24 -26.10 -2.25
CA PHE A 240 -34.58 -24.92 -3.06
C PHE A 240 -35.93 -25.05 -3.76
N LYS A 241 -36.26 -26.23 -4.30
CA LYS A 241 -37.57 -26.48 -4.92
C LYS A 241 -38.74 -26.31 -3.96
N ARG A 242 -38.54 -26.61 -2.66
CA ARG A 242 -39.57 -26.48 -1.63
C ARG A 242 -39.73 -25.05 -1.15
N SER A 243 -38.65 -24.29 -1.09
CA SER A 243 -38.67 -22.86 -0.79
C SER A 243 -37.66 -22.13 -1.68
N PRO A 244 -38.08 -21.50 -2.78
CA PRO A 244 -37.18 -20.77 -3.68
C PRO A 244 -36.73 -19.41 -3.11
N SER A 245 -37.07 -19.10 -1.85
CA SER A 245 -36.61 -17.92 -1.15
C SER A 245 -35.13 -18.08 -0.76
N GLY A 246 -34.24 -17.55 -1.59
CA GLY A 246 -32.83 -17.44 -1.22
C GLY A 246 -32.66 -16.45 -0.07
N ASP A 247 -31.98 -16.89 0.97
CA ASP A 247 -31.60 -16.04 2.10
C ASP A 247 -30.58 -15.01 1.61
N THR A 248 -31.00 -13.75 1.46
CA THR A 248 -30.14 -12.68 0.94
C THR A 248 -29.79 -11.72 2.06
N TRP A 249 -28.50 -11.63 2.38
CA TRP A 249 -27.98 -10.69 3.38
C TRP A 249 -27.01 -9.70 2.75
N ASN A 250 -26.72 -8.62 3.47
CA ASN A 250 -25.78 -7.61 3.03
C ASN A 250 -24.32 -8.09 3.19
N LYS A 251 -23.82 -8.72 2.13
CA LYS A 251 -22.42 -9.14 1.95
C LYS A 251 -21.39 -8.00 1.98
N ALA A 252 -21.82 -6.74 1.87
CA ALA A 252 -20.90 -5.61 1.87
C ALA A 252 -20.32 -5.30 3.25
N SER A 253 -21.16 -5.41 4.29
CA SER A 253 -20.75 -5.24 5.68
C SER A 253 -20.19 -6.55 6.22
N MET A 254 -18.98 -6.50 6.77
CA MET A 254 -18.36 -7.63 7.43
C MET A 254 -19.13 -7.98 8.71
N MET A 255 -19.66 -6.98 9.43
CA MET A 255 -20.46 -7.20 10.63
C MET A 255 -21.74 -8.00 10.31
N GLU A 256 -22.53 -7.56 9.32
CA GLU A 256 -23.75 -8.28 8.91
C GLU A 256 -23.45 -9.69 8.42
N SER A 257 -22.31 -9.89 7.76
CA SER A 257 -21.87 -11.22 7.34
C SER A 257 -21.52 -12.13 8.52
N ILE A 258 -20.81 -11.62 9.54
CA ILE A 258 -20.48 -12.41 10.74
C ILE A 258 -21.75 -12.77 11.51
N ILE A 259 -22.66 -11.80 11.70
CA ILE A 259 -23.94 -11.99 12.38
C ILE A 259 -24.76 -13.07 11.66
N HIS A 260 -24.89 -12.97 10.34
CA HIS A 260 -25.60 -13.96 9.51
C HIS A 260 -25.07 -15.38 9.74
N TYR A 261 -23.74 -15.57 9.73
CA TYR A 261 -23.15 -16.88 9.95
C TYR A 261 -23.35 -17.40 11.37
N LEU A 262 -23.15 -16.55 12.39
CA LEU A 262 -23.35 -16.93 13.80
C LEU A 262 -24.80 -17.31 14.12
N GLN A 263 -25.77 -16.69 13.44
CA GLN A 263 -27.19 -17.04 13.56
C GLN A 263 -27.53 -18.34 12.84
N ALA A 264 -26.94 -18.57 11.67
CA ALA A 264 -27.22 -19.75 10.86
C ALA A 264 -26.54 -21.02 11.40
N CYS A 265 -25.32 -20.92 11.94
CA CYS A 265 -24.55 -22.05 12.41
C CYS A 265 -23.56 -21.62 13.50
N PRO A 266 -23.48 -22.34 14.64
CA PRO A 266 -22.43 -22.08 15.62
C PRO A 266 -21.05 -22.46 15.03
N PRO A 267 -19.99 -21.69 15.32
CA PRO A 267 -18.65 -22.01 14.87
C PRO A 267 -18.15 -23.33 15.51
N PRO A 268 -17.24 -24.05 14.81
CA PRO A 268 -16.68 -25.29 15.32
C PRO A 268 -15.90 -25.04 16.61
N GLY A 269 -16.08 -25.91 17.60
CA GLY A 269 -15.43 -25.78 18.90
C GLY A 269 -15.96 -24.65 19.80
N LEU A 270 -17.12 -24.05 19.49
CA LEU A 270 -17.69 -23.01 20.34
C LEU A 270 -18.24 -23.61 21.65
N ASP A 271 -17.53 -23.39 22.73
CA ASP A 271 -18.05 -23.53 24.09
C ASP A 271 -18.50 -22.17 24.62
N LEU A 272 -19.79 -22.04 24.95
CA LEU A 272 -20.38 -20.82 25.51
C LEU A 272 -19.99 -20.59 26.97
N THR A 273 -19.50 -21.60 27.68
CA THR A 273 -19.05 -21.48 29.07
C THR A 273 -17.61 -20.98 29.16
N SER A 274 -16.75 -21.40 28.23
CA SER A 274 -15.37 -20.96 28.11
C SER A 274 -14.98 -20.67 26.64
N PRO A 275 -15.47 -19.54 26.06
CA PRO A 275 -15.22 -19.25 24.66
C PRO A 275 -13.73 -19.02 24.41
N SER A 276 -13.18 -19.71 23.40
CA SER A 276 -11.81 -19.49 22.94
C SER A 276 -11.77 -18.35 21.92
N VAL A 277 -10.65 -17.62 21.87
CA VAL A 277 -10.45 -16.54 20.89
C VAL A 277 -10.55 -17.05 19.45
N LEU A 278 -10.11 -18.28 19.19
CA LEU A 278 -10.23 -18.90 17.86
C LEU A 278 -11.67 -19.30 17.52
N SER A 279 -12.41 -19.93 18.45
CA SER A 279 -13.79 -20.36 18.21
C SER A 279 -14.70 -19.17 17.89
N ILE A 280 -14.55 -18.04 18.61
CA ILE A 280 -15.30 -16.81 18.28
C ILE A 280 -14.79 -16.13 17.00
N GLY A 281 -13.50 -16.33 16.69
CA GLY A 281 -12.81 -15.72 15.56
C GLY A 281 -12.98 -16.47 14.24
N TYR A 282 -13.65 -17.64 14.24
CA TYR A 282 -13.76 -18.52 13.07
C TYR A 282 -14.29 -17.79 11.83
N TYR A 283 -15.51 -17.25 11.88
CA TYR A 283 -16.11 -16.54 10.75
C TYR A 283 -15.34 -15.30 10.30
N PRO A 284 -14.92 -14.36 11.18
CA PRO A 284 -14.14 -13.21 10.73
C PRO A 284 -12.78 -13.59 10.13
N ILE A 285 -12.12 -14.64 10.64
CA ILE A 285 -10.88 -15.17 10.03
C ILE A 285 -11.18 -15.70 8.63
N TYR A 286 -12.20 -16.54 8.46
CA TYR A 286 -12.59 -17.07 7.14
C TYR A 286 -12.95 -15.98 6.13
N ILE A 287 -13.75 -14.98 6.52
CA ILE A 287 -14.08 -13.82 5.68
C ILE A 287 -12.80 -13.06 5.32
N THR A 288 -11.86 -12.90 6.26
CA THR A 288 -10.59 -12.24 5.98
C THR A 288 -9.75 -13.04 4.97
N LEU A 289 -9.71 -14.36 5.08
CA LEU A 289 -8.97 -15.23 4.16
C LEU A 289 -9.59 -15.24 2.76
N SER A 290 -10.91 -15.20 2.63
CA SER A 290 -11.58 -15.11 1.32
C SER A 290 -11.28 -13.77 0.63
N GLU A 291 -11.25 -12.67 1.38
CA GLU A 291 -10.83 -11.36 0.87
C GLU A 291 -9.34 -11.37 0.43
N TRP A 292 -8.47 -12.07 1.16
CA TRP A 292 -7.08 -12.29 0.74
C TRP A 292 -6.96 -13.13 -0.53
N ASN A 293 -7.85 -14.09 -0.75
CA ASN A 293 -7.89 -14.87 -1.98
C ASN A 293 -8.26 -14.00 -3.20
N ILE A 294 -9.26 -13.12 -3.06
CA ILE A 294 -9.63 -12.14 -4.09
C ILE A 294 -8.47 -11.19 -4.38
N TYR A 295 -7.78 -10.74 -3.33
CA TYR A 295 -6.58 -9.92 -3.46
C TYR A 295 -5.45 -10.63 -4.23
N ASN A 296 -5.23 -11.93 -3.98
CA ASN A 296 -4.26 -12.75 -4.73
C ASN A 296 -4.61 -12.85 -6.21
N PHE A 297 -5.89 -13.05 -6.54
CA PHE A 297 -6.36 -13.05 -7.92
C PHE A 297 -6.07 -11.71 -8.61
N LEU A 298 -6.30 -10.60 -7.92
CA LEU A 298 -6.01 -9.27 -8.44
C LEU A 298 -4.52 -9.06 -8.68
N ILE A 299 -3.65 -9.47 -7.75
CA ILE A 299 -2.19 -9.40 -7.96
C ILE A 299 -1.79 -10.23 -9.17
N SER A 300 -2.31 -11.45 -9.31
CA SER A 300 -2.02 -12.32 -10.45
C SER A 300 -2.39 -11.62 -11.77
N ARG A 301 -3.56 -10.97 -11.82
CA ARG A 301 -4.01 -10.19 -12.98
C ARG A 301 -3.11 -8.98 -13.25
N CYS A 302 -2.75 -8.22 -12.22
CA CYS A 302 -1.85 -7.07 -12.34
C CYS A 302 -0.45 -7.51 -12.83
N SER A 303 0.10 -8.57 -12.26
CA SER A 303 1.39 -9.15 -12.65
C SER A 303 1.40 -9.53 -14.13
N LYS A 304 0.37 -10.26 -14.59
CA LYS A 304 0.18 -10.59 -16.02
C LYS A 304 0.04 -9.33 -16.88
N HIS A 305 -0.73 -8.34 -16.44
CA HIS A 305 -0.91 -7.10 -17.19
C HIS A 305 0.44 -6.41 -17.45
N TYR A 306 1.30 -6.27 -16.44
CA TYR A 306 2.62 -5.67 -16.62
C TYR A 306 3.52 -6.53 -17.51
N GLN A 307 3.53 -7.86 -17.31
CA GLN A 307 4.33 -8.79 -18.11
C GLN A 307 4.01 -8.74 -19.60
N TYR A 308 2.72 -8.63 -19.95
CA TYR A 308 2.25 -8.61 -21.34
C TYR A 308 2.05 -7.20 -21.90
N SER A 309 2.27 -6.15 -21.11
CA SER A 309 2.09 -4.78 -21.58
C SER A 309 3.04 -4.48 -22.74
N ASP A 310 2.48 -4.03 -23.86
CA ASP A 310 3.25 -3.68 -25.05
C ASP A 310 4.18 -2.48 -24.80
N GLN A 311 3.88 -1.68 -23.76
CA GLN A 311 4.72 -0.58 -23.30
C GLN A 311 6.11 -1.04 -22.83
N LEU A 312 6.19 -2.20 -22.15
CA LEU A 312 7.46 -2.81 -21.75
C LEU A 312 8.25 -3.31 -22.98
N LYS A 313 7.55 -3.78 -24.01
CA LYS A 313 8.16 -4.28 -25.26
C LYS A 313 8.60 -3.17 -26.21
N ALA A 314 7.84 -2.08 -26.27
CA ALA A 314 8.08 -0.94 -27.14
C ALA A 314 9.14 0.03 -26.60
N GLY A 315 9.75 -0.25 -25.45
CA GLY A 315 10.74 0.63 -24.82
C GLY A 315 10.18 2.01 -24.46
N ARG A 316 8.86 2.14 -24.34
CA ARG A 316 8.18 3.36 -23.87
C ARG A 316 7.82 3.20 -22.40
N LEU A 317 8.82 2.83 -21.58
CA LEU A 317 8.67 2.77 -20.14
C LEU A 317 8.48 4.20 -19.61
N HIS A 318 7.25 4.52 -19.23
CA HIS A 318 6.97 5.71 -18.42
C HIS A 318 7.41 5.43 -16.98
N ASP A 319 7.97 6.44 -16.29
CA ASP A 319 8.32 6.38 -14.87
C ASP A 319 7.16 5.88 -13.99
N GLU A 320 5.92 6.11 -14.45
CA GLU A 320 4.68 5.64 -13.82
C GLU A 320 4.62 4.11 -13.68
N VAL A 321 4.99 3.35 -14.71
CA VAL A 321 4.93 1.87 -14.68
C VAL A 321 5.95 1.31 -13.68
N LEU A 322 7.14 1.89 -13.64
CA LEU A 322 8.18 1.50 -12.68
C LEU A 322 7.75 1.82 -11.24
N LEU A 323 7.17 3.00 -11.02
CA LEU A 323 6.60 3.40 -9.73
C LEU A 323 5.53 2.40 -9.29
N ASP A 324 4.60 2.04 -10.16
CA ASP A 324 3.54 1.09 -9.83
C ASP A 324 4.06 -0.30 -9.49
N LEU A 325 5.05 -0.81 -10.24
CA LEU A 325 5.71 -2.08 -9.92
C LEU A 325 6.39 -2.04 -8.53
N GLN A 326 7.08 -0.95 -8.21
CA GLN A 326 7.68 -0.75 -6.89
C GLN A 326 6.63 -0.68 -5.78
N LEU A 327 5.49 -0.02 -6.03
CA LEU A 327 4.37 0.05 -5.08
C LEU A 327 3.77 -1.33 -4.84
N TRP A 328 3.57 -2.14 -5.88
CA TRP A 328 3.10 -3.52 -5.77
C TRP A 328 4.08 -4.40 -5.00
N LYS A 329 5.39 -4.27 -5.25
CA LYS A 329 6.43 -4.97 -4.50
C LYS A 329 6.35 -4.65 -3.00
N ARG A 330 6.29 -3.36 -2.63
CA ARG A 330 6.20 -2.94 -1.22
C ARG A 330 4.91 -3.46 -0.57
N ARG A 331 3.80 -3.41 -1.30
CA ARG A 331 2.49 -3.88 -0.83
C ARG A 331 2.48 -5.38 -0.56
N ASN A 332 3.04 -6.18 -1.48
CA ASN A 332 3.11 -7.63 -1.34
C ASN A 332 3.92 -8.03 -0.10
N ARG A 333 5.11 -7.42 0.11
CA ARG A 333 5.92 -7.66 1.32
C ARG A 333 5.14 -7.39 2.62
N ASN A 334 4.33 -6.33 2.65
CA ASN A 334 3.48 -6.02 3.80
C ASN A 334 2.34 -7.03 3.97
N SER A 335 1.68 -7.43 2.88
CA SER A 335 0.63 -8.46 2.88
C SER A 335 1.16 -9.80 3.38
N HIS A 336 2.33 -10.23 2.90
CA HIS A 336 3.00 -11.44 3.35
C HIS A 336 3.32 -11.40 4.85
N ARG A 337 3.81 -10.26 5.37
CA ARG A 337 4.03 -10.08 6.82
C ARG A 337 2.74 -10.24 7.62
N LYS A 338 1.62 -9.67 7.16
CA LYS A 338 0.32 -9.77 7.85
C LYS A 338 -0.18 -11.20 7.92
N LEU A 339 -0.07 -11.97 6.83
CA LEU A 339 -0.42 -13.38 6.82
C LEU A 339 0.50 -14.23 7.71
N ASN A 340 1.79 -13.91 7.79
CA ASN A 340 2.69 -14.58 8.75
C ASN A 340 2.25 -14.36 10.20
N ILE A 341 1.92 -13.12 10.57
CA ILE A 341 1.42 -12.81 11.91
C ILE A 341 0.12 -13.59 12.18
N LEU A 342 -0.82 -13.60 11.23
CA LEU A 342 -2.06 -14.35 11.37
C LEU A 342 -1.81 -15.85 11.55
N ARG A 343 -0.89 -16.43 10.76
CA ARG A 343 -0.48 -17.84 10.86
C ARG A 343 0.10 -18.16 12.24
N ASP A 344 0.97 -17.29 12.75
CA ASP A 344 1.63 -17.49 14.05
C ASP A 344 0.63 -17.34 15.21
N VAL A 345 -0.32 -16.39 15.12
CA VAL A 345 -1.44 -16.23 16.05
C VAL A 345 -2.36 -17.46 16.03
N ILE A 346 -2.76 -17.95 14.86
CA ILE A 346 -3.58 -19.16 14.80
C ILE A 346 -2.82 -20.33 15.43
N SER A 347 -1.54 -20.50 15.08
CA SER A 347 -0.72 -21.60 15.60
C SER A 347 -0.50 -21.57 17.11
N SER A 348 -0.42 -20.39 17.74
CA SER A 348 -0.22 -20.26 19.19
C SER A 348 -1.49 -20.53 19.99
N HIS A 349 -2.65 -20.28 19.40
CA HIS A 349 -3.95 -20.43 20.05
C HIS A 349 -4.63 -21.78 19.77
N ILE A 350 -4.08 -22.64 18.90
CA ILE A 350 -4.57 -24.00 18.71
C ILE A 350 -4.34 -24.80 20.00
N LEU A 351 -5.44 -25.19 20.64
CA LEU A 351 -5.42 -26.14 21.74
C LEU A 351 -5.37 -27.58 21.21
N PRO A 352 -4.83 -28.56 21.96
CA PRO A 352 -4.81 -29.98 21.57
C PRO A 352 -6.19 -30.68 21.45
N SER A 353 -7.29 -29.94 21.30
CA SER A 353 -8.65 -30.48 21.23
C SER A 353 -9.03 -30.99 19.82
N ASP A 354 -10.20 -31.64 19.72
CA ASP A 354 -10.76 -32.23 18.49
C ASP A 354 -10.86 -31.23 17.30
N ASP A 355 -10.86 -29.91 17.55
CA ASP A 355 -10.93 -28.88 16.50
C ASP A 355 -9.58 -28.57 15.83
N ALA A 356 -8.49 -29.21 16.27
CA ALA A 356 -7.18 -29.06 15.65
C ALA A 356 -7.21 -29.38 14.14
N ALA A 357 -8.06 -30.34 13.71
CA ALA A 357 -8.22 -30.68 12.30
C ALA A 357 -8.75 -29.49 11.47
N VAL A 358 -9.74 -28.75 11.99
CA VAL A 358 -10.33 -27.57 11.31
C VAL A 358 -9.31 -26.44 11.25
N TRP A 359 -8.60 -26.17 12.34
CA TRP A 359 -7.59 -25.11 12.32
C TRP A 359 -6.37 -25.47 11.48
N ASN A 360 -6.05 -26.76 11.33
CA ASN A 360 -5.02 -27.23 10.40
C ASN A 360 -5.41 -26.98 8.94
N THR A 361 -6.69 -27.13 8.55
CA THR A 361 -7.12 -26.77 7.20
C THR A 361 -7.04 -25.26 6.97
N VAL A 362 -7.47 -24.44 7.94
CA VAL A 362 -7.31 -22.98 7.89
C VAL A 362 -5.83 -22.58 7.76
N LEU A 363 -4.94 -23.22 8.52
CA LEU A 363 -3.49 -22.98 8.42
C LEU A 363 -2.94 -23.36 7.03
N ASN A 364 -3.44 -24.43 6.42
CA ASN A 364 -3.08 -24.81 5.06
C ASN A 364 -3.54 -23.74 4.05
N ASP A 365 -4.74 -23.19 4.22
CA ASP A 365 -5.23 -22.09 3.37
C ASP A 365 -4.38 -20.83 3.55
N VAL A 366 -4.00 -20.48 4.78
CA VAL A 366 -3.10 -19.35 5.06
C VAL A 366 -1.73 -19.56 4.41
N ASN A 367 -1.17 -20.77 4.50
CA ASN A 367 0.10 -21.12 3.88
C ASN A 367 0.00 -21.03 2.35
N TYR A 368 -1.06 -21.57 1.75
CA TYR A 368 -1.32 -21.48 0.32
C TYR A 368 -1.36 -20.03 -0.17
N LEU A 369 -2.12 -19.16 0.52
CA LEU A 369 -2.22 -17.74 0.16
C LEU A 369 -0.88 -17.01 0.30
N ARG A 370 -0.10 -17.36 1.33
CA ARG A 370 1.23 -16.80 1.55
C ARG A 370 2.21 -17.20 0.46
N ASP A 371 2.23 -18.48 0.09
CA ASP A 371 3.17 -19.01 -0.90
C ASP A 371 2.84 -18.43 -2.29
N GLN A 372 1.56 -18.30 -2.64
CA GLN A 372 1.14 -17.58 -3.85
C GLN A 372 1.59 -16.11 -3.87
N LEU A 373 1.46 -15.41 -2.74
CA LEU A 373 1.96 -14.03 -2.63
C LEU A 373 3.48 -13.97 -2.81
N HIS A 374 4.21 -14.93 -2.25
CA HIS A 374 5.65 -15.03 -2.38
C HIS A 374 6.06 -15.19 -3.85
N ASP A 375 5.41 -16.11 -4.59
CA ASP A 375 5.66 -16.35 -6.01
C ASP A 375 5.41 -15.07 -6.85
N TYR A 376 4.29 -14.39 -6.61
CA TYR A 376 4.00 -13.13 -7.29
C TYR A 376 4.97 -12.02 -6.92
N SER A 377 5.45 -11.99 -5.66
CA SER A 377 6.48 -11.03 -5.22
C SER A 377 7.78 -11.25 -5.99
N GLN A 378 8.22 -12.50 -6.12
CA GLN A 378 9.43 -12.85 -6.88
C GLN A 378 9.30 -12.48 -8.36
N SER A 379 8.14 -12.75 -8.97
CA SER A 379 7.85 -12.35 -10.34
C SER A 379 7.90 -10.83 -10.54
N LEU A 380 7.31 -10.06 -9.63
CA LEU A 380 7.38 -8.59 -9.64
C LEU A 380 8.81 -8.08 -9.48
N GLU A 381 9.63 -8.70 -8.62
CA GLU A 381 11.03 -8.34 -8.46
C GLU A 381 11.84 -8.56 -9.75
N GLN A 382 11.61 -9.68 -10.44
CA GLN A 382 12.21 -9.93 -11.75
C GLN A 382 11.79 -8.88 -12.78
N MET A 383 10.50 -8.52 -12.81
CA MET A 383 10.00 -7.48 -13.72
C MET A 383 10.63 -6.10 -13.46
N VAL A 384 10.81 -5.71 -12.20
CA VAL A 384 11.51 -4.44 -11.85
C VAL A 384 12.96 -4.46 -12.35
N MET A 385 13.67 -5.59 -12.23
CA MET A 385 15.03 -5.73 -12.75
C MET A 385 15.09 -5.63 -14.28
N VAL A 386 14.15 -6.27 -14.99
CA VAL A 386 14.07 -6.18 -16.45
C VAL A 386 13.70 -4.77 -16.91
N ALA A 387 12.75 -4.12 -16.23
CA ALA A 387 12.35 -2.75 -16.55
C ALA A 387 13.52 -1.76 -16.38
N THR A 388 14.27 -1.87 -15.27
CA THR A 388 15.42 -1.00 -15.00
C THR A 388 16.56 -1.20 -16.01
N SER A 389 16.86 -2.44 -16.42
CA SER A 389 17.88 -2.69 -17.44
C SER A 389 17.47 -2.17 -18.83
N LEU A 390 16.19 -2.28 -19.18
CA LEU A 390 15.64 -1.69 -20.42
C LEU A 390 15.74 -0.16 -20.40
N ILE A 391 15.41 0.50 -19.28
CA ILE A 391 15.55 1.95 -19.12
C ILE A 391 17.01 2.38 -19.33
N GLN A 392 17.96 1.71 -18.68
CA GLN A 392 19.39 2.00 -18.85
C GLN A 392 19.84 1.86 -20.31
N LEU A 393 19.35 0.83 -21.01
CA LEU A 393 19.65 0.62 -22.43
C LEU A 393 19.08 1.74 -23.29
N LEU A 394 17.84 2.16 -23.04
CA LEU A 394 17.20 3.26 -23.78
C LEU A 394 17.91 4.60 -23.54
N ASP A 395 18.24 4.93 -22.30
CA ASP A 395 18.99 6.13 -21.96
C ASP A 395 20.37 6.14 -22.62
N SER A 396 21.04 4.99 -22.68
CA SER A 396 22.33 4.88 -23.40
C SER A 396 22.18 5.19 -24.89
N ARG A 397 21.13 4.67 -25.55
CA ARG A 397 20.85 4.93 -26.96
C ARG A 397 20.50 6.39 -27.20
N ARG A 398 19.68 6.97 -26.33
CA ARG A 398 19.30 8.38 -26.39
C ARG A 398 20.53 9.29 -26.22
N SER A 399 21.38 9.00 -25.24
CA SER A 399 22.63 9.73 -25.02
C SER A 399 23.56 9.66 -26.24
N ILE A 400 23.66 8.48 -26.89
CA ILE A 400 24.42 8.34 -28.15
C ILE A 400 23.82 9.22 -29.26
N LEU A 401 22.49 9.24 -29.42
CA LEU A 401 21.84 10.08 -30.42
C LEU A 401 22.01 11.58 -30.14
N GLU A 402 21.89 11.99 -28.87
CA GLU A 402 22.13 13.36 -28.44
C GLU A 402 23.60 13.77 -28.66
N ALA A 403 24.56 12.87 -28.42
CA ALA A 403 25.96 13.09 -28.74
C ALA A 403 26.20 13.24 -30.25
N ILE A 404 25.53 12.44 -31.09
CA ILE A 404 25.60 12.56 -32.55
C ILE A 404 25.02 13.90 -33.01
N ASN A 405 23.87 14.32 -32.48
CA ASN A 405 23.25 15.60 -32.81
C ASN A 405 24.12 16.78 -32.35
N THR A 406 24.69 16.69 -31.15
CA THR A 406 25.64 17.69 -30.62
C THR A 406 26.89 17.77 -31.50
N LYS A 407 27.41 16.62 -31.97
CA LYS A 407 28.53 16.57 -32.92
C LYS A 407 28.18 17.25 -34.24
N ARG A 408 26.97 17.00 -34.79
CA ARG A 408 26.49 17.66 -36.02
C ARG A 408 26.39 19.18 -35.85
N LEU A 409 25.82 19.64 -34.73
CA LEU A 409 25.70 21.07 -34.42
C LEU A 409 27.07 21.73 -34.25
N THR A 410 27.99 21.09 -33.51
CA THR A 410 29.35 21.58 -33.31
C THR A 410 30.10 21.66 -34.64
N PHE A 411 29.95 20.65 -35.51
CA PHE A 411 30.54 20.68 -36.85
C PHE A 411 29.99 21.86 -37.68
N LEU A 412 28.67 22.09 -37.63
CA LEU A 412 28.04 23.22 -38.32
C LEU A 412 28.61 24.57 -37.81
N ALA A 413 28.73 24.73 -36.49
CA ALA A 413 29.32 25.92 -35.88
C ALA A 413 30.79 26.13 -36.27
N LEU A 414 31.59 25.06 -36.29
CA LEU A 414 32.99 25.10 -36.71
C LEU A 414 33.17 25.53 -38.17
N VAL A 415 32.17 25.25 -39.03
CA VAL A 415 32.19 25.68 -40.43
C VAL A 415 31.73 27.14 -40.56
N PHE A 416 30.59 27.51 -39.96
CA PHE A 416 30.02 28.85 -40.16
C PHE A 416 30.75 29.97 -39.42
N LEU A 417 31.31 29.70 -38.23
CA LEU A 417 31.93 30.75 -37.41
C LEU A 417 33.15 31.40 -38.10
N PRO A 418 34.08 30.65 -38.70
CA PRO A 418 35.17 31.23 -39.49
C PRO A 418 34.67 32.00 -40.71
N PHE A 419 33.71 31.45 -41.46
CA PHE A 419 33.14 32.14 -42.62
C PHE A 419 32.46 33.45 -42.24
N ALA A 420 31.67 33.47 -41.16
CA ALA A 420 30.99 34.65 -40.67
C ALA A 420 31.99 35.73 -40.19
N TRP A 421 33.07 35.31 -39.53
CA TRP A 421 34.13 36.22 -39.08
C TRP A 421 34.87 36.86 -40.27
N VAL A 422 35.26 36.05 -41.26
CA VAL A 422 35.92 36.56 -42.48
C VAL A 422 34.99 37.47 -43.27
N LEU A 423 33.71 37.10 -43.40
CA LEU A 423 32.70 37.94 -44.05
C LEU A 423 32.54 39.28 -43.33
N SER A 424 32.45 39.27 -41.99
CA SER A 424 32.36 40.48 -41.19
C SER A 424 33.59 41.38 -41.35
N LEU A 425 34.78 40.81 -41.44
CA LEU A 425 36.03 41.57 -41.59
C LEU A 425 36.10 42.28 -42.94
N PHE A 426 35.78 41.58 -44.03
CA PHE A 426 35.85 42.15 -45.39
C PHE A 426 34.63 43.01 -45.76
N SER A 427 33.49 42.82 -45.10
CA SER A 427 32.30 43.68 -45.24
C SER A 427 32.51 45.11 -44.73
N MET A 428 33.62 45.40 -44.03
CA MET A 428 33.94 46.74 -43.53
C MET A 428 34.54 47.66 -44.60
N SER A 429 34.80 47.17 -45.81
CA SER A 429 35.50 47.90 -46.87
C SER A 429 34.87 47.67 -48.24
N ASP A 430 34.46 48.74 -48.92
CA ASP A 430 33.66 48.68 -50.16
C ASP A 430 34.33 47.90 -51.31
N GLY A 431 35.68 47.92 -51.37
CA GLY A 431 36.44 47.27 -52.44
C GLY A 431 36.35 45.74 -52.49
N TYR A 432 35.90 45.09 -51.41
CA TYR A 432 35.77 43.62 -51.32
C TYR A 432 34.32 43.14 -51.39
N SER A 433 33.38 44.05 -51.65
CA SER A 433 31.96 43.73 -51.75
C SER A 433 31.61 42.99 -53.06
N PRO A 434 30.49 42.25 -53.11
CA PRO A 434 30.11 41.48 -54.29
C PRO A 434 29.93 42.38 -55.52
N GLY A 435 30.69 42.11 -56.59
CA GLY A 435 30.68 42.90 -57.84
C GLY A 435 31.90 43.77 -58.05
N HIS A 436 32.82 43.87 -57.07
CA HIS A 436 34.10 44.56 -57.20
C HIS A 436 35.27 43.60 -57.48
N ASP A 437 36.35 44.13 -58.05
CA ASP A 437 37.50 43.37 -58.57
C ASP A 437 38.23 42.51 -57.54
N LEU A 438 38.13 42.84 -56.24
CA LEU A 438 38.83 42.15 -55.15
C LEU A 438 37.96 41.12 -54.40
N PHE A 439 36.74 40.85 -54.87
CA PHE A 439 35.83 39.89 -54.23
C PHE A 439 36.44 38.47 -54.07
N TRP A 440 37.37 38.07 -54.95
CA TRP A 440 38.04 36.76 -54.87
C TRP A 440 38.90 36.58 -53.60
N VAL A 441 39.38 37.68 -53.00
CA VAL A 441 40.24 37.66 -51.79
C VAL A 441 39.49 37.08 -50.57
N TYR A 442 38.17 37.23 -50.54
CA TYR A 442 37.32 36.59 -49.54
C TYR A 442 37.47 35.06 -49.55
N PHE A 443 37.36 34.43 -50.73
CA PHE A 443 37.50 32.97 -50.84
C PHE A 443 38.94 32.51 -50.58
N ALA A 444 39.92 33.30 -51.01
CA ALA A 444 41.34 33.02 -50.79
C ALA A 444 41.75 33.05 -49.32
N THR A 445 41.03 33.77 -48.47
CA THR A 445 41.29 33.86 -47.02
C THR A 445 40.37 32.95 -46.20
N ALA A 446 39.10 32.81 -46.58
CA ALA A 446 38.14 32.00 -45.85
C ALA A 446 38.45 30.49 -45.90
N LEU A 447 38.87 29.95 -47.06
CA LEU A 447 39.16 28.52 -47.21
C LEU A 447 40.38 28.06 -46.37
N PRO A 448 41.52 28.79 -46.35
CA PRO A 448 42.63 28.44 -45.47
C PRO A 448 42.29 28.53 -43.98
N VAL A 449 41.56 29.56 -43.56
CA VAL A 449 41.15 29.72 -42.15
C VAL A 449 40.24 28.57 -41.74
N LEU A 450 39.28 28.19 -42.58
CA LEU A 450 38.44 27.01 -42.36
C LEU A 450 39.28 25.73 -42.23
N ALA A 451 40.24 25.52 -43.15
CA ALA A 451 41.10 24.34 -43.12
C ALA A 451 41.90 24.25 -41.82
N VAL A 452 42.45 25.37 -41.33
CA VAL A 452 43.17 25.44 -40.06
C VAL A 452 42.26 25.10 -38.88
N VAL A 453 41.05 25.68 -38.84
CA VAL A 453 40.07 25.43 -37.75
C VAL A 453 39.64 23.96 -37.72
N LEU A 454 39.35 23.36 -38.88
CA LEU A 454 38.99 21.94 -38.97
C LEU A 454 40.16 21.02 -38.60
N LEU A 455 41.38 21.36 -39.01
CA LEU A 455 42.59 20.58 -38.70
C LEU A 455 42.89 20.63 -37.19
N LEU A 456 42.78 21.80 -36.56
CA LEU A 456 42.91 21.95 -35.11
C LEU A 456 41.81 21.19 -34.34
N SER A 457 40.58 21.16 -34.87
CA SER A 457 39.49 20.40 -34.25
C SER A 457 39.60 18.88 -34.41
N ALA A 458 40.20 18.40 -35.51
CA ALA A 458 40.37 16.97 -35.78
C ALA A 458 41.52 16.34 -34.98
N LEU A 459 42.42 17.17 -34.44
CA LEU A 459 43.52 16.70 -33.61
C LEU A 459 43.00 16.17 -32.26
N PRO A 460 43.23 14.89 -31.92
CA PRO A 460 42.86 14.35 -30.62
C PRO A 460 43.77 14.99 -29.55
N TYR A 461 43.26 16.04 -28.89
CA TYR A 461 43.95 16.76 -27.82
C TYR A 461 44.56 15.83 -26.75
N GLY A 462 43.92 14.68 -26.48
CA GLY A 462 44.44 13.65 -25.57
C GLY A 462 45.75 12.99 -26.03
N LYS A 463 45.93 12.73 -27.34
CA LYS A 463 47.19 12.16 -27.86
C LYS A 463 48.30 13.19 -27.90
N ILE A 464 47.98 14.45 -28.15
CA ILE A 464 48.97 15.54 -28.12
C ILE A 464 49.44 15.84 -26.69
N ALA A 465 48.55 15.79 -25.70
CA ALA A 465 48.91 15.94 -24.29
C ALA A 465 49.82 14.80 -23.79
N ILE A 466 49.57 13.55 -24.23
CA ILE A 466 50.42 12.40 -23.90
C ILE A 466 51.76 12.48 -24.64
N ALA A 467 51.77 12.90 -25.92
CA ALA A 467 52.98 13.08 -26.70
C ALA A 467 53.85 14.23 -26.15
N THR A 468 53.26 15.34 -25.74
CA THR A 468 53.96 16.47 -25.13
C THR A 468 54.47 16.14 -23.72
N LYS A 469 53.73 15.40 -22.90
CA LYS A 469 54.25 14.84 -21.64
C LYS A 469 55.42 13.88 -21.88
N SER A 470 55.33 13.04 -22.91
CA SER A 470 56.39 12.08 -23.27
C SER A 470 57.63 12.77 -23.85
N TYR A 471 57.45 13.83 -24.63
CA TYR A 471 58.53 14.68 -25.14
C TYR A 471 59.19 15.47 -23.99
N LYS A 472 58.40 16.08 -23.10
CA LYS A 472 58.91 16.78 -21.92
C LYS A 472 59.66 15.84 -20.96
N ALA A 473 59.21 14.59 -20.83
CA ALA A 473 59.92 13.55 -20.09
C ALA A 473 61.24 13.12 -20.78
N ARG A 474 61.27 13.01 -22.11
CA ARG A 474 62.50 12.75 -22.89
C ARG A 474 63.51 13.88 -22.79
N VAL A 475 63.06 15.14 -22.90
CA VAL A 475 63.93 16.32 -22.78
C VAL A 475 64.47 16.46 -21.35
N ARG A 476 63.67 16.16 -20.31
CA ARG A 476 64.16 16.11 -18.92
C ARG A 476 65.22 15.01 -18.71
N ASN A 477 65.05 13.84 -19.31
CA ASN A 477 66.04 12.77 -19.24
C ASN A 477 67.31 13.04 -20.08
N HIS A 478 67.22 13.81 -21.16
CA HIS A 478 68.39 14.29 -21.90
C HIS A 478 69.11 15.43 -21.16
N GLY A 479 68.37 16.34 -20.52
CA GLY A 479 68.94 17.39 -19.67
C GLY A 479 69.71 16.84 -18.48
N MET A 480 69.25 15.74 -17.86
CA MET A 480 70.00 15.04 -16.80
C MET A 480 71.21 14.25 -17.30
N ARG A 481 71.32 13.94 -18.60
CA ARG A 481 72.53 13.35 -19.19
C ARG A 481 73.59 14.38 -19.56
N VAL A 482 73.21 15.64 -19.78
CA VAL A 482 74.13 16.72 -20.18
C VAL A 482 74.65 17.51 -18.97
N LEU A 483 73.95 17.49 -17.84
CA LEU A 483 74.43 18.00 -16.54
C LEU A 483 75.17 16.96 -15.69
N GLY A 484 75.51 15.82 -16.29
CA GLY A 484 76.29 14.75 -15.68
C GLY A 484 77.55 14.44 -16.48
N GLU A 485 78.36 15.45 -16.75
CA GLU A 485 79.82 15.31 -16.96
C GLU A 485 80.49 16.21 -15.91
N PRO A 486 81.75 16.01 -15.46
CA PRO A 486 82.77 14.99 -15.71
C PRO A 486 83.37 14.40 -14.39
N VAL A 487 84.42 13.59 -14.51
CA VAL A 487 85.46 13.16 -13.51
C VAL A 487 85.11 13.16 -12.02
#